data_AF-A0A2V6UJE0-F1
#
_entry.id   AF-A0A2V6UJE0-F1
#
_cell.length_a   1.000
_cell.length_b   1.000
_cell.length_c   1.000
_cell.angle_alpha   90.00
_cell.angle_beta   90.00
_cell.angle_gamma   90.00
#
_symmetry.space_group_name_H-M   'P 1'
#
loop_
_entity.id
_entity.type
_entity.pdbx_description
1 polymer ?
#
loop_
_entity_poly.entity_id
_entity_poly.type
_entity_poly.pdbx_seq_one_letter_code
_entity_poly.pdbx_strand_id
1 'polypeptide(L)' 'MTRLLRLLRWPLEPAGRQRGHARKVVVIGATSGISQIVAAERLGGMGARLMLVTRDNKRGEAALARLHDSAPDIAHRTH' A
#
# COMPACT_ATOMS: atom_id res chain seq x y z
N MET A 1 11.61 -5.52 30.69
CA MET A 1 10.64 -6.09 29.73
C MET A 1 9.90 -4.99 28.96
N THR A 2 10.61 -4.15 28.18
CA THR A 2 10.02 -2.89 27.68
C THR A 2 10.57 -2.48 26.31
N ARG A 3 10.54 -3.38 25.32
CA ARG A 3 10.97 -3.01 23.95
C ARG A 3 10.25 -3.71 22.80
N LEU A 4 9.15 -4.41 23.07
CA LEU A 4 8.43 -5.22 22.07
C LEU A 4 7.03 -4.67 21.68
N LEU A 5 6.62 -3.51 22.20
CA LEU A 5 5.29 -2.91 21.93
C LEU A 5 5.33 -1.69 21.00
N ARG A 6 6.51 -1.34 20.45
CA ARG A 6 6.65 -0.15 19.58
C ARG A 6 6.19 -0.38 18.14
N LEU A 7 6.10 -1.64 17.71
CA LEU A 7 5.61 -2.03 16.37
C LEU A 7 4.08 -2.17 16.30
N LEU A 8 3.37 -2.26 17.44
CA LEU A 8 1.90 -2.34 17.47
C LEU A 8 1.21 -0.98 17.60
N ARG A 9 1.93 0.11 17.86
CA ARG A 9 1.41 1.49 17.87
C ARG A 9 1.65 2.19 16.54
N TRP A 10 1.32 1.50 15.45
CA TRP A 10 1.07 2.21 14.19
C TRP A 10 0.00 3.27 14.46
N PRO A 11 0.18 4.54 14.07
CA PRO A 11 -0.78 5.58 14.40
C PRO A 11 -2.12 5.23 13.74
N LEU A 12 -3.11 4.89 14.57
CA LEU A 12 -4.52 4.80 14.17
C LEU A 12 -5.13 6.19 13.97
N GLU A 13 -4.40 7.24 14.38
CA GLU A 13 -4.66 8.60 13.95
C GLU A 13 -4.35 8.69 12.44
N PRO A 14 -5.31 9.10 11.58
CA PRO A 14 -5.00 9.38 10.20
C PRO A 14 -3.87 10.41 10.20
N ALA A 15 -2.67 10.01 9.76
CA ALA A 15 -1.51 10.88 9.69
C ALA A 15 -1.97 12.22 9.11
N GLY A 16 -2.02 13.25 9.96
CA GLY A 16 -2.72 14.50 9.65
C GLY A 16 -2.38 14.93 8.25
N ARG A 17 -3.40 15.03 7.39
CA ARG A 17 -3.38 15.24 5.94
C ARG A 17 -2.07 15.83 5.40
N GLN A 18 -1.02 15.00 5.31
CA GLN A 18 0.25 15.41 4.71
C GLN A 18 0.09 15.30 3.20
N ARG A 19 -0.69 16.21 2.64
CA ARG A 19 -0.70 16.50 1.21
C ARG A 19 0.63 17.15 0.89
N GLY A 20 1.44 16.53 0.04
CA GLY A 20 2.56 17.28 -0.52
C GLY A 20 3.67 16.54 -1.22
N HIS A 21 3.85 15.22 -1.09
CA HIS A 21 4.92 14.53 -1.82
C HIS A 21 4.45 13.20 -2.41
N ALA A 22 4.65 13.04 -3.72
CA ALA A 22 4.47 11.79 -4.43
C ALA A 22 5.46 10.76 -3.88
N ARG A 23 4.99 9.89 -2.98
CA ARG A 23 5.81 8.87 -2.33
C ARG A 23 5.81 7.59 -3.17
N LYS A 24 6.99 7.03 -3.40
CA LYS A 24 7.16 5.69 -3.97
C LYS A 24 7.19 4.70 -2.81
N VAL A 25 6.33 3.69 -2.81
CA VAL A 25 6.24 2.69 -1.74
C VAL A 25 6.34 1.30 -2.34
N VAL A 26 7.18 0.46 -1.73
CA VAL A 26 7.27 -0.97 -2.05
C VAL A 26 6.49 -1.74 -1.00
N VAL A 27 5.58 -2.61 -1.42
CA VAL A 27 4.74 -3.42 -0.53
C VAL A 27 4.88 -4.89 -0.89
N ILE A 28 5.24 -5.71 0.10
CA ILE A 28 5.42 -7.15 -0.07
C ILE A 28 4.10 -7.86 0.26
N GLY A 29 3.67 -8.78 -0.59
CA GLY A 29 2.53 -9.66 -0.30
C GLY A 29 1.17 -8.95 -0.22
N ALA A 30 1.01 -7.75 -0.77
CA ALA A 30 -0.26 -7.02 -0.84
C ALA A 30 -1.22 -7.56 -1.92
N THR A 31 -1.23 -8.88 -2.09
CA THR A 31 -2.18 -9.60 -2.94
C THR A 31 -3.50 -9.90 -2.24
N SER A 32 -3.50 -9.89 -0.90
CA SER A 32 -4.65 -10.18 -0.04
C SER A 32 -4.45 -9.63 1.37
N GLY A 33 -5.54 -9.52 2.14
CA GLY A 33 -5.49 -9.15 3.56
C GLY A 33 -5.16 -7.67 3.80
N ILE A 34 -4.62 -7.35 4.98
CA ILE A 34 -4.42 -5.97 5.45
C ILE A 34 -3.57 -5.16 4.48
N SER A 35 -2.50 -5.75 3.97
CA SER A 35 -1.57 -5.06 3.08
C SER A 35 -2.22 -4.65 1.75
N GLN A 36 -3.22 -5.40 1.26
CA GLN A 36 -3.99 -5.02 0.07
C GLN A 36 -4.86 -3.79 0.35
N ILE A 37 -5.59 -3.79 1.47
CA ILE A 37 -6.48 -2.68 1.88
C ILE A 37 -5.66 -1.41 2.11
N VAL A 38 -4.54 -1.51 2.83
CA VAL A 38 -3.65 -0.37 3.11
C VAL A 38 -2.98 0.15 1.82
N ALA A 39 -2.58 -0.75 0.91
CA ALA A 39 -2.04 -0.34 -0.39
C ALA A 39 -3.10 0.39 -1.24
N ALA A 40 -4.29 -0.19 -1.41
CA ALA A 40 -5.33 0.35 -2.28
C ALA A 40 -5.99 1.62 -1.72
N GLU A 41 -6.57 1.52 -0.53
CA GLU A 41 -7.47 2.55 -0.02
C GLU A 41 -6.73 3.71 0.62
N ARG A 42 -5.57 3.42 1.24
CA ARG A 42 -4.84 4.43 2.02
C ARG A 42 -3.72 5.03 1.20
N LEU A 43 -2.77 4.22 0.74
CA LEU A 43 -1.57 4.75 0.09
C LEU A 43 -1.85 5.16 -1.36
N GLY A 44 -2.52 4.30 -2.14
CA GLY A 44 -2.92 4.60 -3.52
C GLY A 44 -3.82 5.84 -3.59
N GLY A 45 -4.90 5.85 -2.80
CA GLY A 45 -5.81 7.00 -2.71
C GLY A 45 -5.16 8.31 -2.22
N MET A 46 -4.01 8.25 -1.56
CA MET A 46 -3.23 9.43 -1.15
C MET A 46 -2.25 9.93 -2.22
N GLY A 47 -2.21 9.32 -3.41
CA GLY A 47 -1.29 9.70 -4.48
C GLY A 47 0.06 8.99 -4.42
N ALA A 48 0.19 7.91 -3.66
CA ALA A 48 1.44 7.14 -3.61
C ALA A 48 1.57 6.21 -4.82
N ARG A 49 2.75 6.18 -5.42
CA ARG A 49 3.10 5.21 -6.46
C ARG A 49 3.56 3.92 -5.81
N LEU A 50 2.87 2.81 -6.10
CA LEU A 50 3.11 1.52 -5.43
C LEU A 50 3.82 0.53 -6.34
N MET A 51 4.76 -0.22 -5.76
CA MET A 51 5.34 -1.43 -6.34
C MET A 51 5.00 -2.62 -5.45
N LEU A 52 4.21 -3.56 -5.99
CA LEU A 52 3.86 -4.80 -5.32
C LEU A 52 4.93 -5.84 -5.60
N VAL A 53 5.43 -6.52 -4.57
CA VAL A 53 6.33 -7.68 -4.72
C VAL A 53 5.57 -8.91 -4.27
N THR A 54 5.37 -9.86 -5.17
CA THR A 54 4.53 -11.04 -4.93
C THR A 54 5.18 -12.31 -5.47
N ARG A 55 4.81 -13.45 -4.90
CA ARG A 55 5.29 -14.78 -5.36
C ARG A 55 4.37 -15.40 -6.42
N ASP A 56 3.16 -14.85 -6.56
CA ASP A 56 2.08 -15.41 -7.39
C ASP A 56 1.63 -14.32 -8.36
N ASN A 57 2.08 -14.43 -9.61
CA ASN A 57 1.84 -13.42 -10.64
C ASN A 57 0.36 -13.15 -10.86
N LYS A 58 -0.49 -14.19 -10.89
CA LYS A 58 -1.94 -14.01 -11.11
C LYS A 58 -2.57 -13.19 -10.00
N ARG A 59 -2.20 -13.47 -8.75
CA ARG A 59 -2.71 -12.71 -7.60
C ARG A 59 -2.14 -11.29 -7.55
N GLY A 60 -0.88 -11.11 -7.98
CA GLY A 60 -0.24 -9.81 -8.13
C GLY A 60 -0.94 -8.92 -9.15
N GLU A 61 -1.24 -9.44 -10.33
CA GLU A 61 -1.98 -8.74 -11.38
C GLU A 61 -3.40 -8.37 -10.93
N ALA A 62 -4.12 -9.30 -10.30
CA ALA A 62 -5.45 -9.00 -9.77
C ALA A 62 -5.43 -7.92 -8.67
N ALA A 63 -4.36 -7.84 -7.87
CA ALA A 63 -4.17 -6.77 -6.91
C ALA A 63 -3.81 -5.44 -7.59
N LEU A 64 -2.96 -5.47 -8.62
CA LEU A 64 -2.58 -4.32 -9.41
C LEU A 64 -3.79 -3.69 -10.14
N ALA A 65 -4.68 -4.52 -10.69
CA ALA A 65 -5.92 -4.05 -11.32
C ALA A 65 -6.78 -3.25 -10.32
N ARG A 66 -6.96 -3.76 -9.10
CA ARG A 66 -7.70 -3.07 -8.03
C ARG A 66 -7.06 -1.75 -7.61
N LEU A 67 -5.72 -1.66 -7.64
CA LEU A 67 -5.01 -0.40 -7.40
C LEU A 67 -5.26 0.61 -8.52
N HIS A 68 -5.23 0.16 -9.78
CA HIS A 68 -5.54 1.02 -10.91
C HIS A 68 -6.99 1.51 -10.91
N ASP A 69 -7.96 0.68 -10.55
CA ASP A 69 -9.36 1.12 -10.39
C ASP A 69 -9.50 2.22 -9.33
N SER A 70 -8.68 2.15 -8.27
CA SER A 70 -8.70 3.13 -7.18
C SER A 70 -7.91 4.41 -7.48
N ALA A 71 -6.92 4.32 -8.36
CA ALA A 71 -6.03 5.42 -8.73
C ALA A 71 -5.51 5.25 -10.18
N PRO A 72 -6.34 5.54 -11.19
CA PRO A 72 -6.03 5.22 -12.60
C PRO A 72 -4.83 6.00 -13.13
N ASP A 73 -4.64 7.23 -12.65
CA ASP A 73 -3.55 8.12 -13.10
C ASP A 73 -2.18 7.79 -12.49
N ILE A 74 -2.10 6.79 -11.61
CA ILE A 74 -0.86 6.41 -10.93
C ILE A 74 -0.29 5.14 -11.55
N ALA A 75 0.96 5.23 -12.00
CA ALA A 75 1.70 4.11 -12.60
C ALA A 75 2.19 3.09 -11.55
N HIS A 76 1.25 2.36 -10.95
CA HIS A 76 1.50 1.21 -10.10
C HIS A 76 2.20 0.09 -10.89
N ARG A 77 2.98 -0.75 -10.20
CA ARG A 77 3.67 -1.90 -10.80
C ARG A 77 3.61 -3.11 -9.88
N THR A 78 3.72 -4.30 -10.46
CA THR A 78 3.96 -5.55 -9.72
C THR A 78 5.27 -6.18 -10.21
N HIS A 79 5.96 -6.88 -9.31
CA HIS A 79 7.10 -7.76 -9.59
C HIS A 79 6.86 -9.12 -8.94
#